data_AF-A0A9R0A8D4-F1
#
_entry.id   AF-A0A9R0A8D4-F1
#
_cell.length_a   1.000
_cell.length_b   1.000
_cell.length_c   1.000
_cell.angle_alpha   90.00
_cell.angle_beta   90.00
_cell.angle_gamma   90.00
#
_symmetry.space_group_name_H-M   'P 1'
#
loop_
_entity.id
_entity.type
_entity.pdbx_description
1 polymer ?
#
loop_
_entity_poly.entity_id
_entity_poly.type
_entity_poly.pdbx_seq_one_letter_code
_entity_poly.pdbx_strand_id
1 'polypeptide(L)'
;MFRGEVFAYPCTSRKKMACKPVKFFAMDVACKYWPYLQRGNERCPELQDLLSMKPFLSVFHAKAHDFKCEVKWSGAYQEGAGLTLGEEVEQCNAFLSRIAVTTKHMSKAGRTDMLTVMAMCWNQQKFNNLASTLACRYQKATIALQRQLHNFEAMKTEMAVTDDQLEGWITDVNEWAEATTSPNDADVAVVARRIEELVTKEVPTSL
;
A
#
# COMPACT_ATOMS: atom_id res chain seq x y z
N MET A 1 16.34 -10.77 14.71
CA MET A 1 15.10 -10.72 15.53
C MET A 1 14.04 -11.57 14.82
N PHE A 2 14.02 -12.88 15.07
CA PHE A 2 13.18 -13.86 14.35
C PHE A 2 12.29 -14.57 15.36
N ARG A 3 11.10 -14.04 15.65
CA ARG A 3 10.05 -14.78 16.38
C ARG A 3 8.70 -14.46 15.75
N GLY A 4 8.00 -15.51 15.33
CA GLY A 4 6.66 -15.45 14.71
C GLY A 4 5.55 -14.90 15.62
N GLU A 5 5.86 -14.56 16.86
CA GLU A 5 4.94 -13.92 17.81
C GLU A 5 4.40 -12.58 17.28
N VAL A 6 5.16 -11.85 16.46
CA VAL A 6 4.79 -10.50 15.99
C VAL A 6 3.60 -10.52 15.01
N PHE A 7 3.44 -11.59 14.21
CA PHE A 7 2.32 -11.69 13.26
C PHE A 7 1.08 -12.38 13.81
N ALA A 8 1.21 -13.13 14.91
CA ALA A 8 0.06 -13.72 15.59
C ALA A 8 -0.87 -12.64 16.18
N TYR A 9 -0.32 -11.57 16.74
CA TYR A 9 -1.09 -10.45 17.27
C TYR A 9 -1.99 -9.75 16.22
N PRO A 10 -1.48 -9.28 15.06
CA PRO A 10 -2.32 -8.71 14.03
C PRO A 10 -3.31 -9.72 13.44
N CYS A 11 -2.95 -11.01 13.34
CA CYS A 11 -3.88 -12.06 12.93
C CYS A 11 -5.08 -12.20 13.88
N THR A 12 -4.84 -12.30 15.18
CA THR A 12 -5.91 -12.39 16.20
C THR A 12 -6.74 -11.12 16.28
N SER A 13 -6.11 -9.94 16.23
CA SER A 13 -6.80 -8.65 16.19
C SER A 13 -7.72 -8.55 14.98
N ARG A 14 -7.24 -8.97 13.80
CA ARG A 14 -8.02 -8.98 12.57
C ARG A 14 -9.24 -9.90 12.67
N LYS A 15 -9.08 -11.12 13.18
CA LYS A 15 -10.19 -12.06 13.38
C LYS A 15 -11.29 -11.49 14.28
N LYS A 16 -10.92 -10.71 15.30
CA LYS A 16 -11.89 -10.03 16.19
C LYS A 16 -12.56 -8.81 15.56
N MET A 17 -11.87 -8.12 14.66
CA MET A 17 -12.35 -6.87 14.03
C MET A 17 -13.08 -7.07 12.70
N ALA A 18 -12.98 -8.26 12.09
CA ALA A 18 -13.63 -8.61 10.83
C ALA A 18 -15.15 -8.80 11.02
N CYS A 19 -15.87 -7.73 11.38
CA CYS A 19 -17.33 -7.76 11.57
C CYS A 19 -18.10 -7.60 10.26
N LYS A 20 -17.42 -7.34 9.14
CA LYS A 20 -18.00 -7.08 7.81
C LYS A 20 -17.10 -7.68 6.72
N PRO A 21 -17.65 -8.00 5.53
CA PRO A 21 -16.82 -8.41 4.39
C PRO A 21 -15.91 -7.24 3.98
N VAL A 22 -14.62 -7.38 4.25
CA VAL A 22 -13.59 -6.41 3.88
C VAL A 22 -12.94 -6.88 2.58
N LYS A 23 -12.89 -6.01 1.56
CA LYS A 23 -12.27 -6.36 0.27
C LYS A 23 -10.75 -6.22 0.27
N PHE A 24 -10.23 -5.22 0.97
CA PHE A 24 -8.79 -4.89 0.98
C PHE A 24 -8.22 -4.80 2.38
N PHE A 25 -6.96 -5.21 2.52
CA PHE A 25 -6.22 -5.15 3.78
C PHE A 25 -4.90 -4.42 3.59
N ALA A 26 -4.76 -3.24 4.19
CA ALA A 26 -3.55 -2.44 4.13
C ALA A 26 -2.65 -2.71 5.36
N MET A 27 -1.35 -2.92 5.13
CA MET A 27 -0.36 -3.00 6.20
C MET A 27 1.05 -2.77 5.66
N ASP A 28 1.91 -2.09 6.43
CA ASP A 28 3.26 -1.68 6.01
C ASP A 28 4.18 -2.85 5.64
N VAL A 29 3.90 -4.05 6.16
CA VAL A 29 4.66 -5.27 5.87
C VAL A 29 3.78 -6.38 5.32
N ALA A 30 2.73 -6.03 4.57
CA ALA A 30 1.80 -6.98 3.96
C ALA A 30 2.53 -8.06 3.14
N CYS A 31 3.62 -7.68 2.45
CA CYS A 31 4.45 -8.59 1.67
C CYS A 31 5.09 -9.73 2.48
N LYS A 32 5.35 -9.54 3.78
CA LYS A 32 5.90 -10.57 4.68
C LYS A 32 4.81 -11.31 5.43
N TYR A 33 3.76 -10.58 5.81
CA TYR A 33 2.65 -11.11 6.60
C TYR A 33 1.69 -11.98 5.80
N TRP A 34 1.40 -11.63 4.56
CA TRP A 34 0.46 -12.40 3.76
C TRP A 34 0.96 -13.82 3.47
N PRO A 35 2.23 -14.05 3.07
CA PRO A 35 2.78 -15.40 2.96
C PRO A 35 2.80 -16.15 4.31
N TYR A 36 3.02 -15.43 5.42
CA TYR A 36 2.92 -16.01 6.76
C TYR A 36 1.50 -16.49 7.07
N LEU A 37 0.48 -15.69 6.74
CA LEU A 37 -0.92 -16.02 6.95
C LEU A 37 -1.35 -17.22 6.09
N GLN A 38 -0.91 -17.28 4.83
CA GLN A 38 -1.17 -18.42 3.94
C GLN A 38 -0.62 -19.73 4.53
N ARG A 39 0.64 -19.74 5.00
CA ARG A 39 1.23 -20.91 5.68
C ARG A 39 0.54 -21.25 7.00
N GLY A 40 0.11 -20.22 7.75
CA GLY A 40 -0.63 -20.40 9.00
C GLY A 40 -1.98 -21.08 8.76
N ASN A 41 -2.66 -20.72 7.68
CA ASN A 41 -3.94 -21.28 7.29
C ASN A 41 -3.87 -22.78 6.94
N GLU A 42 -2.76 -23.26 6.37
CA GLU A 42 -2.54 -24.71 6.13
C GLU A 42 -2.66 -25.54 7.42
N ARG A 43 -2.31 -24.95 8.57
CA ARG A 43 -2.35 -25.61 9.89
C ARG A 43 -3.60 -25.26 10.71
N CYS A 44 -4.26 -24.15 10.38
CA CYS A 44 -5.42 -23.63 11.08
C CYS A 44 -6.49 -23.16 10.07
N PRO A 45 -7.38 -24.07 9.62
CA PRO A 45 -8.43 -23.75 8.66
C PRO A 45 -9.38 -22.65 9.13
N GLU A 46 -9.45 -22.38 10.43
CA GLU A 46 -10.26 -21.31 11.01
C GLU A 46 -9.76 -19.90 10.65
N LEU A 47 -8.66 -19.78 9.91
CA LEU A 47 -8.12 -18.52 9.37
C LEU A 47 -8.46 -18.31 7.89
N GLN A 48 -9.19 -19.23 7.26
CA GLN A 48 -9.48 -19.21 5.82
C GLN A 48 -10.27 -17.97 5.41
N ASP A 49 -11.14 -17.50 6.30
CA ASP A 49 -11.90 -16.25 6.17
C ASP A 49 -10.99 -15.04 6.00
N LEU A 50 -9.81 -15.05 6.62
CA LEU A 50 -8.82 -13.98 6.50
C LEU A 50 -8.08 -13.98 5.14
N LEU A 51 -8.18 -15.03 4.34
CA LEU A 51 -7.57 -15.06 3.00
C LEU A 51 -8.50 -14.53 1.91
N SER A 52 -9.75 -14.18 2.24
CA SER A 52 -10.75 -13.65 1.29
C SER A 52 -10.48 -12.22 0.79
N MET A 53 -9.51 -11.52 1.39
CA MET A 53 -9.22 -10.11 1.11
C MET A 53 -8.00 -9.97 0.19
N LYS A 54 -7.87 -8.81 -0.47
CA LYS A 54 -6.67 -8.43 -1.22
C LYS A 54 -5.72 -7.63 -0.31
N PRO A 55 -4.52 -8.13 0.02
CA PRO A 55 -3.54 -7.39 0.81
C PRO A 55 -2.83 -6.34 -0.03
N PHE A 56 -2.48 -5.21 0.55
CA PHE A 56 -1.56 -4.25 -0.08
C PHE A 56 -0.69 -3.51 0.94
N LEU A 57 0.45 -3.03 0.46
CA LEU A 57 1.27 -2.02 1.10
C LEU A 57 0.67 -0.64 0.82
N SER A 58 0.58 0.17 1.87
CA SER A 58 0.17 1.56 1.72
C SER A 58 1.10 2.28 0.73
N VAL A 59 0.60 3.31 0.04
CA VAL A 59 1.29 3.91 -1.11
C VAL A 59 2.68 4.43 -0.73
N PHE A 60 2.83 5.00 0.47
CA PHE A 60 4.12 5.51 0.93
C PHE A 60 5.05 4.37 1.36
N HIS A 61 4.58 3.41 2.16
CA HIS A 61 5.41 2.27 2.57
C HIS A 61 5.83 1.40 1.38
N ALA A 62 4.98 1.24 0.36
CA ALA A 62 5.34 0.52 -0.87
C ALA A 62 6.58 1.13 -1.54
N LYS A 63 6.67 2.46 -1.59
CA LYS A 63 7.82 3.21 -2.13
C LYS A 63 9.07 3.10 -1.26
N ALA A 64 8.92 2.83 0.04
CA ALA A 64 10.03 2.63 0.96
C ALA A 64 10.60 1.20 0.91
N HIS A 65 9.89 0.27 0.28
CA HIS A 65 10.37 -1.07 0.01
C HIS A 65 11.18 -1.11 -1.30
N ASP A 66 11.74 -2.29 -1.62
CA ASP A 66 12.34 -2.51 -2.93
C ASP A 66 11.30 -2.40 -4.06
N PHE A 67 11.77 -2.08 -5.27
CA PHE A 67 10.90 -1.83 -6.41
C PHE A 67 10.06 -3.06 -6.80
N LYS A 68 10.57 -4.29 -6.63
CA LYS A 68 9.78 -5.51 -6.89
C LYS A 68 8.60 -5.61 -5.93
N CYS A 69 8.83 -5.28 -4.66
CA CYS A 69 7.82 -5.28 -3.63
C CYS A 69 6.76 -4.21 -3.89
N GLU A 70 7.17 -3.05 -4.39
CA GLU A 70 6.24 -2.00 -4.83
C GLU A 70 5.32 -2.51 -5.96
N VAL A 71 5.90 -3.05 -7.03
CA VAL A 71 5.15 -3.56 -8.20
C VAL A 71 4.09 -4.58 -7.77
N LYS A 72 4.46 -5.55 -6.91
CA LYS A 72 3.54 -6.61 -6.46
C LYS A 72 2.47 -6.14 -5.49
N TRP A 73 2.86 -5.34 -4.50
CA TRP A 73 2.05 -5.15 -3.31
C TRP A 73 1.51 -3.73 -3.16
N SER A 74 1.90 -2.77 -3.99
CA SER A 74 1.42 -1.39 -3.86
C SER A 74 -0.09 -1.31 -4.07
N GLY A 75 -0.78 -0.65 -3.12
CA GLY A 75 -2.21 -0.35 -3.28
C GLY A 75 -2.51 0.55 -4.49
N ALA A 76 -1.52 1.25 -5.04
CA ALA A 76 -1.68 2.07 -6.24
C ALA A 76 -1.90 1.24 -7.52
N TYR A 77 -1.38 0.01 -7.55
CA TYR A 77 -1.46 -0.89 -8.71
C TYR A 77 -2.58 -1.93 -8.58
N GLN A 78 -3.36 -1.90 -7.50
CA GLN A 78 -4.45 -2.84 -7.28
C GLN A 78 -5.79 -2.30 -7.78
N GLU A 79 -6.38 -3.04 -8.70
CA GLU A 79 -7.72 -2.74 -9.19
C GLU A 79 -8.75 -2.74 -8.05
N GLY A 80 -9.55 -1.67 -7.98
CA GLY A 80 -10.58 -1.47 -6.97
C GLY A 80 -10.10 -0.85 -5.66
N ALA A 81 -8.79 -0.64 -5.46
CA ALA A 81 -8.25 0.03 -4.27
C ALA A 81 -8.54 1.55 -4.25
N GLY A 82 -8.92 2.13 -5.39
CA GLY A 82 -9.38 3.52 -5.49
C GLY A 82 -8.33 4.56 -5.09
N LEU A 83 -7.04 4.25 -5.29
CA LEU A 83 -5.90 5.06 -4.83
C LEU A 83 -5.97 5.38 -3.31
N THR A 84 -6.54 4.46 -2.54
CA THR A 84 -6.55 4.57 -1.08
C THR A 84 -5.12 4.56 -0.56
N LEU A 85 -4.78 5.51 0.30
CA LEU A 85 -3.42 5.64 0.83
C LEU A 85 -2.98 4.41 1.62
N GLY A 86 -3.87 3.82 2.42
CA GLY A 86 -3.53 2.74 3.35
C GLY A 86 -2.88 3.21 4.66
N GLU A 87 -2.75 4.53 4.86
CA GLU A 87 -2.03 5.18 5.97
C GLU A 87 -2.98 5.65 7.10
N GLU A 88 -3.96 4.82 7.48
CA GLU A 88 -5.00 5.23 8.42
C GLU A 88 -4.50 5.32 9.88
N VAL A 89 -3.47 4.52 10.21
CA VAL A 89 -2.82 4.53 11.53
C VAL A 89 -1.95 5.78 11.67
N GLU A 90 -1.25 6.16 10.63
CA GLU A 90 -0.35 7.32 10.55
C GLU A 90 -1.14 8.61 10.65
N GLN A 91 -2.33 8.68 10.04
CA GLN A 91 -3.25 9.81 10.24
C GLN A 91 -3.70 9.95 11.71
N CYS A 92 -4.00 8.83 12.37
CA CYS A 92 -4.33 8.82 13.80
C CYS A 92 -3.13 9.27 14.65
N ASN A 93 -1.94 8.75 14.34
CA ASN A 93 -0.69 9.12 15.01
C ASN A 93 -0.37 10.60 14.83
N ALA A 94 -0.58 11.16 13.63
CA ALA A 94 -0.38 12.58 13.37
C ALA A 94 -1.35 13.44 14.20
N PHE A 95 -2.61 13.03 14.32
CA PHE A 95 -3.59 13.69 15.18
C PHE A 95 -3.16 13.62 16.66
N LEU A 96 -2.83 12.43 17.17
CA LEU A 96 -2.43 12.23 18.57
C LEU A 96 -1.07 12.85 18.90
N SER A 97 -0.18 13.03 17.93
CA SER A 97 1.12 13.69 18.15
C SER A 97 0.95 15.15 18.54
N ARG A 98 -0.10 15.82 18.05
CA ARG A 98 -0.37 17.23 18.37
C ARG A 98 -0.76 17.45 19.84
N ILE A 99 -1.35 16.44 20.48
CA ILE A 99 -1.73 16.48 21.90
C ILE A 99 -0.62 15.96 22.83
N ALA A 100 0.49 15.47 22.27
CA ALA A 100 1.63 15.02 23.07
C ALA A 100 2.19 16.15 23.94
N VAL A 101 2.13 17.40 23.46
CA VAL A 101 2.62 18.59 24.19
C VAL A 101 1.79 18.86 25.45
N THR A 102 0.46 18.76 25.37
CA THR A 102 -0.43 19.02 26.52
C THR A 102 -0.48 17.86 27.49
N THR A 103 -0.20 16.65 27.04
CA THR A 103 -0.20 15.42 27.87
C THR A 103 1.16 15.11 28.51
N LYS A 104 2.23 15.85 28.17
CA LYS A 104 3.60 15.59 28.64
C LYS A 104 3.75 15.64 30.16
N HIS A 105 3.05 16.57 30.81
CA HIS A 105 3.16 16.83 32.26
C HIS A 105 2.05 16.15 33.07
N MET A 106 1.16 15.40 32.42
CA MET A 106 0.12 14.64 33.10
C MET A 106 0.71 13.44 33.85
N SER A 107 0.00 12.97 34.88
CA SER A 107 0.27 11.66 35.47
C SER A 107 0.08 10.56 34.41
N LYS A 108 0.68 9.38 34.63
CA LYS A 108 0.53 8.23 33.72
C LYS A 108 -0.95 7.87 33.47
N ALA A 109 -1.76 7.89 34.53
CA ALA A 109 -3.20 7.64 34.44
C ALA A 109 -3.90 8.74 33.61
N GLY A 110 -3.70 10.00 33.97
CA GLY A 110 -4.33 11.13 33.25
C GLY A 110 -3.93 11.22 31.78
N ARG A 111 -2.67 10.88 31.44
CA ARG A 111 -2.23 10.76 30.05
C ARG A 111 -2.95 9.65 29.30
N THR A 112 -3.13 8.48 29.92
CA THR A 112 -3.82 7.35 29.30
C THR A 112 -5.30 7.69 29.04
N ASP A 113 -5.97 8.30 30.02
CA ASP A 113 -7.36 8.74 29.89
C ASP A 113 -7.50 9.78 28.78
N MET A 114 -6.62 10.79 28.76
CA MET A 114 -6.66 11.83 27.74
C MET A 114 -6.42 11.29 26.33
N LEU A 115 -5.43 10.41 26.15
CA LEU A 115 -5.18 9.76 24.85
C LEU A 115 -6.38 8.92 24.41
N THR A 116 -7.04 8.22 25.34
CA THR A 116 -8.23 7.41 25.07
C THR A 116 -9.40 8.29 24.61
N VAL A 117 -9.68 9.37 25.33
CA VAL A 117 -10.73 10.34 24.96
C VAL A 117 -10.47 10.94 23.58
N MET A 118 -9.22 11.29 23.28
CA MET A 118 -8.87 11.87 21.98
C MET A 118 -8.96 10.84 20.84
N ALA A 119 -8.61 9.58 21.08
CA ALA A 119 -8.82 8.50 20.10
C ALA A 119 -10.32 8.25 19.84
N MET A 120 -11.16 8.29 20.89
CA MET A 120 -12.62 8.19 20.73
C MET A 120 -13.19 9.37 19.94
N CYS A 121 -12.72 10.59 20.22
CA CYS A 121 -13.09 11.78 19.48
C CYS A 121 -12.73 11.67 17.99
N TRP A 122 -11.52 11.20 17.68
CA TRP A 122 -11.07 10.94 16.32
C TRP A 122 -11.98 9.93 15.59
N ASN A 123 -12.35 8.84 16.24
CA ASN A 123 -13.30 7.86 15.69
C ASN A 123 -14.67 8.50 15.41
N GLN A 124 -15.20 9.27 16.36
CA GLN A 124 -16.48 9.97 16.17
C GLN A 124 -16.44 10.95 15.00
N GLN A 125 -15.35 11.72 14.87
CA GLN A 125 -15.16 12.63 13.73
C GLN A 125 -15.09 11.86 12.40
N LYS A 126 -14.40 10.71 12.36
CA LYS A 126 -14.39 9.84 11.18
C LYS A 126 -15.80 9.38 10.79
N PHE A 127 -16.61 8.97 11.76
CA PHE A 127 -18.00 8.59 11.50
C PHE A 127 -18.84 9.77 10.98
N ASN A 128 -18.77 10.93 11.64
CA ASN A 128 -19.53 12.12 11.27
C ASN A 128 -19.16 12.64 9.88
N ASN A 129 -17.88 12.56 9.52
CA ASN A 129 -17.36 13.05 8.24
C ASN A 129 -17.28 11.97 7.16
N LEU A 130 -17.75 10.74 7.42
CA LEU A 130 -17.57 9.61 6.52
C LEU A 130 -18.18 9.89 5.15
N ALA A 131 -19.44 10.32 5.12
CA ALA A 131 -20.18 10.57 3.88
C ALA A 131 -19.52 11.68 3.04
N SER A 132 -19.20 12.83 3.65
CA SER A 132 -18.55 13.95 2.96
C SER A 132 -17.15 13.60 2.47
N THR A 133 -16.37 12.88 3.29
CA THR A 133 -15.03 12.41 2.94
C THR A 133 -15.06 11.46 1.75
N LEU A 134 -15.96 10.48 1.75
CA LEU A 134 -16.11 9.54 0.64
C LEU A 134 -16.56 10.23 -0.65
N ALA A 135 -17.54 11.14 -0.57
CA ALA A 135 -18.00 11.91 -1.72
C ALA A 135 -16.87 12.77 -2.32
N CYS A 136 -16.12 13.48 -1.48
CA CYS A 136 -14.98 14.29 -1.92
C CYS A 136 -13.87 13.43 -2.53
N ARG A 137 -13.54 12.29 -1.90
CA ARG A 137 -12.55 11.34 -2.43
C ARG A 137 -12.95 10.80 -3.79
N TYR A 138 -14.23 10.44 -3.95
CA TYR A 138 -14.76 9.97 -5.24
C TYR A 138 -14.61 11.03 -6.33
N GLN A 139 -15.05 12.26 -6.08
CA GLN A 139 -14.91 13.37 -7.05
C GLN A 139 -13.44 13.61 -7.43
N LYS A 140 -12.54 13.64 -6.44
CA LYS A 140 -11.10 13.80 -6.68
C LYS A 140 -10.52 12.65 -7.50
N ALA A 141 -10.92 11.41 -7.21
CA ALA A 141 -10.48 10.23 -7.96
C ALA A 141 -10.97 10.28 -9.42
N THR A 142 -12.22 10.68 -9.66
CA THR A 142 -12.77 10.82 -11.01
C THR A 142 -12.02 11.87 -11.83
N ILE A 143 -11.74 13.04 -11.25
CA ILE A 143 -10.97 14.11 -11.91
C ILE A 143 -9.53 13.65 -12.18
N ALA A 144 -8.90 13.01 -11.20
CA ALA A 144 -7.56 12.45 -11.38
C ALA A 144 -7.54 11.41 -12.49
N LEU A 145 -8.52 10.50 -12.55
CA LEU A 145 -8.62 9.48 -13.60
C LEU A 145 -8.70 10.11 -14.99
N GLN A 146 -9.59 11.09 -15.19
CA GLN A 146 -9.71 11.80 -16.47
C GLN A 146 -8.38 12.43 -16.90
N ARG A 147 -7.68 13.10 -15.98
CA ARG A 147 -6.38 13.71 -16.24
C ARG A 147 -5.31 12.66 -16.57
N GLN A 148 -5.26 11.56 -15.83
CA GLN A 148 -4.27 10.51 -16.07
C GLN A 148 -4.50 9.80 -17.41
N LEU A 149 -5.75 9.54 -17.78
CA LEU A 149 -6.09 8.98 -19.10
C LEU A 149 -5.65 9.93 -20.22
N HIS A 150 -5.95 11.22 -20.11
CA HIS A 150 -5.53 12.20 -21.11
C HIS A 150 -4.00 12.25 -21.26
N ASN A 151 -3.27 12.32 -20.14
CA ASN A 151 -1.81 12.33 -20.15
C ASN A 151 -1.22 11.04 -20.72
N PHE A 152 -1.83 9.91 -20.39
CA PHE A 152 -1.42 8.60 -20.85
C PHE A 152 -1.57 8.46 -22.38
N GLU A 153 -2.72 8.86 -22.93
CA GLU A 153 -2.94 8.83 -24.39
C GLU A 153 -2.01 9.78 -25.14
N ALA A 154 -1.72 10.96 -24.56
CA ALA A 154 -0.75 11.89 -25.14
C ALA A 154 0.65 11.27 -25.20
N MET A 155 1.11 10.64 -24.11
CA MET A 155 2.40 9.97 -24.03
C MET A 155 2.49 8.78 -24.98
N LYS A 156 1.43 7.97 -25.06
CA LYS A 156 1.34 6.83 -25.99
C LYS A 156 1.47 7.28 -27.45
N THR A 157 0.84 8.40 -27.80
CA THR A 157 0.92 9.00 -29.13
C THR A 157 2.32 9.55 -29.42
N GLU A 158 2.91 10.29 -28.47
CA GLU A 158 4.24 10.88 -28.59
C GLU A 158 5.33 9.81 -28.79
N MET A 159 5.23 8.71 -28.04
CA MET A 159 6.19 7.60 -28.10
C MET A 159 5.88 6.57 -29.20
N ALA A 160 4.79 6.76 -29.97
CA ALA A 160 4.32 5.83 -31.00
C ALA A 160 4.19 4.37 -30.52
N VAL A 161 3.68 4.18 -29.29
CA VAL A 161 3.57 2.88 -28.62
C VAL A 161 2.23 2.23 -28.92
N THR A 162 2.23 0.96 -29.32
CA THR A 162 1.01 0.18 -29.52
C THR A 162 0.50 -0.42 -28.20
N ASP A 163 -0.80 -0.77 -28.14
CA ASP A 163 -1.36 -1.47 -26.97
C ASP A 163 -0.66 -2.80 -26.70
N ASP A 164 -0.32 -3.56 -27.74
CA ASP A 164 0.41 -4.83 -27.60
C ASP A 164 1.79 -4.64 -26.96
N GLN A 165 2.51 -3.57 -27.31
CA GLN A 165 3.81 -3.27 -26.71
C GLN A 165 3.68 -2.93 -25.23
N LEU A 166 2.65 -2.17 -24.87
CA LEU A 166 2.36 -1.81 -23.48
C LEU A 166 2.00 -3.04 -22.65
N GLU A 167 1.12 -3.91 -23.15
CA GLU A 167 0.77 -5.17 -22.49
C GLU A 167 1.99 -6.05 -22.29
N GLY A 168 2.89 -6.10 -23.28
CA GLY A 168 4.20 -6.73 -23.17
C GLY A 168 5.01 -6.16 -22.00
N TRP A 169 5.17 -4.85 -21.91
CA TRP A 169 5.92 -4.21 -20.82
C TRP A 169 5.32 -4.44 -19.44
N ILE A 170 3.99 -4.39 -19.32
CA ILE A 170 3.30 -4.69 -18.06
C ILE A 170 3.57 -6.13 -17.65
N THR A 171 3.53 -7.06 -18.59
CA THR A 171 3.83 -8.48 -18.35
C THR A 171 5.27 -8.66 -17.91
N ASP A 172 6.23 -8.08 -18.64
CA ASP A 172 7.66 -8.14 -18.33
C ASP A 172 7.97 -7.62 -16.92
N VAL A 173 7.38 -6.48 -16.54
CA VAL A 173 7.56 -5.88 -15.21
C VAL A 173 6.97 -6.76 -14.11
N ASN A 174 5.78 -7.33 -14.33
CA ASN A 174 5.13 -8.21 -13.36
C ASN A 174 5.90 -9.53 -13.20
N GLU A 175 6.34 -10.15 -14.29
CA GLU A 175 7.15 -11.38 -14.24
C GLU A 175 8.51 -11.13 -13.59
N TRP A 176 9.17 -10.01 -13.91
CA TRP A 176 10.41 -9.60 -13.25
C TRP A 176 10.23 -9.41 -11.74
N ALA A 177 9.12 -8.80 -11.33
CA ALA A 177 8.80 -8.65 -9.92
C ALA A 177 8.56 -10.04 -9.31
N GLU A 178 7.80 -10.93 -9.97
CA GLU A 178 7.51 -12.28 -9.51
C GLU A 178 8.71 -13.20 -9.38
N ALA A 179 9.72 -13.03 -10.24
CA ALA A 179 10.98 -13.75 -10.18
C ALA A 179 11.61 -13.62 -8.78
N THR A 180 11.70 -14.75 -8.09
CA THR A 180 12.30 -14.86 -6.75
C THR A 180 13.74 -14.39 -6.87
N THR A 181 14.10 -13.30 -6.17
CA THR A 181 15.50 -12.97 -5.94
C THR A 181 16.09 -14.09 -5.07
N SER A 182 16.72 -15.06 -5.72
CA SER A 182 17.83 -15.76 -5.08
C SER A 182 18.85 -14.68 -4.66
N PRO A 183 19.59 -14.84 -3.55
CA PRO A 183 20.52 -13.82 -3.04
C PRO A 183 21.70 -13.47 -3.96
N ASN A 184 21.68 -13.87 -5.24
CA ASN A 184 22.71 -13.55 -6.22
C ASN A 184 22.23 -12.41 -7.13
N ASP A 185 22.75 -11.24 -6.80
CA ASP A 185 22.50 -9.89 -7.31
C ASP A 185 22.98 -9.65 -8.77
N ALA A 186 22.88 -10.65 -9.65
CA ALA A 186 23.34 -10.54 -11.03
C ALA A 186 22.22 -10.09 -11.99
N ASP A 187 21.00 -10.60 -11.79
CA ASP A 187 19.89 -10.34 -12.71
C ASP A 187 19.23 -8.97 -12.50
N VAL A 188 19.28 -8.45 -11.26
CA VAL A 188 18.79 -7.11 -10.91
C VAL A 188 19.65 -6.04 -11.59
N ALA A 189 20.98 -6.21 -11.61
CA ALA A 189 21.92 -5.30 -12.26
C ALA A 189 21.84 -5.33 -13.79
N VAL A 190 21.30 -6.41 -14.39
CA VAL A 190 21.08 -6.52 -15.83
C VAL A 190 19.82 -5.78 -16.25
N VAL A 191 18.71 -5.93 -15.51
CA VAL A 191 17.47 -5.22 -15.80
C VAL A 191 17.60 -3.72 -15.49
N ALA A 192 18.23 -3.35 -14.37
CA ALA A 192 18.51 -1.96 -14.05
C ALA A 192 19.39 -1.29 -15.12
N ARG A 193 20.48 -1.94 -15.57
CA ARG A 193 21.29 -1.45 -16.70
C ARG A 193 20.48 -1.31 -17.97
N ARG A 194 19.60 -2.26 -18.28
CA ARG A 194 18.80 -2.19 -19.50
C ARG A 194 17.79 -1.05 -19.47
N ILE A 195 17.23 -0.73 -18.30
CA ILE A 195 16.40 0.45 -18.08
C ILE A 195 17.25 1.73 -18.24
N GLU A 196 18.43 1.80 -17.62
CA GLU A 196 19.35 2.95 -17.73
C GLU A 196 19.87 3.18 -19.17
N GLU A 197 20.15 2.12 -19.91
CA GLU A 197 20.56 2.17 -21.32
C GLU A 197 19.43 2.64 -22.25
N LEU A 198 18.18 2.36 -21.91
CA LEU A 198 17.03 2.87 -22.65
C LEU A 198 16.80 4.36 -22.36
N VAL A 199 16.93 4.77 -21.09
CA VAL A 199 16.83 6.18 -20.67
C VAL A 199 17.93 7.06 -21.28
N THR A 200 19.14 6.51 -21.48
CA THR A 200 20.26 7.26 -22.08
C THR A 200 20.24 7.31 -23.61
N LYS A 201 19.51 6.41 -24.28
CA LYS A 201 19.35 6.42 -25.75
C LYS A 201 18.28 7.40 -26.23
N GLU A 202 17.39 7.88 -25.35
CA GLU A 202 16.33 8.83 -25.69
C GLU A 202 16.70 10.31 -25.49
N VAL A 203 17.96 10.64 -25.21
CA VAL A 203 18.44 12.03 -25.26
C VAL A 203 19.18 12.24 -26.58
N PRO A 204 18.59 12.86 -27.61
CA PRO A 204 19.36 13.35 -28.74
C PRO A 204 20.26 14.46 -28.22
N THR A 205 21.57 14.22 -28.17
CA THR A 205 22.57 15.29 -28.19
C THR A 205 22.48 16.00 -29.53
N SER A 206 21.58 16.98 -29.65
CA SER A 206 21.67 18.04 -30.64
C SER A 206 22.23 19.29 -29.97
N LEU A 207 23.52 19.51 -30.19
CA LEU A 207 24.13 20.85 -30.21
C LEU A 207 23.73 21.55 -31.51
#